data_AF-A0A1H3MWH1-F1
#
_entry.id   AF-A0A1H3MWH1-F1
#
_cell.length_a   1.000
_cell.length_b   1.000
_cell.length_c   1.000
_cell.angle_alpha   90.00
_cell.angle_beta   90.00
_cell.angle_gamma   90.00
#
_symmetry.space_group_name_H-M   'P 1'
#
loop_
_entity.id
_entity.type
_entity.pdbx_description
1 polymer ?
#
loop_
_entity_poly.entity_id
_entity_poly.type
_entity_poly.pdbx_seq_one_letter_code
_entity_poly.pdbx_strand_id
1 'polypeptide(L)'
;MPGQGSDARHLARRRNGRVETRRRYVLEALARPRTQAELRDALGMSNSGILHLLRRMERDGLVRPAERICCTRIWERATKPATGRRS
;
A
#
# COMPACT_ATOMS: atom_id res chain seq x y z
N MET A 1 25.01 -28.77 -17.98
CA MET A 1 23.57 -28.40 -18.03
C MET A 1 23.35 -27.03 -17.39
N PRO A 2 23.22 -25.92 -18.12
CA PRO A 2 22.88 -24.62 -17.54
C PRO A 2 21.40 -24.28 -17.80
N GLY A 3 20.64 -23.81 -16.79
CA GLY A 3 19.27 -23.38 -17.05
C GLY A 3 18.40 -22.91 -15.87
N GLN A 4 18.87 -23.01 -14.62
CA GLN A 4 17.97 -22.80 -13.47
C GLN A 4 17.93 -21.36 -12.90
N GLY A 5 18.79 -20.45 -13.38
CA GLY A 5 18.90 -19.08 -12.83
C GLY A 5 18.00 -18.01 -13.47
N SER A 6 17.53 -18.23 -14.70
CA SER A 6 16.80 -17.20 -15.48
C SER A 6 15.32 -17.10 -15.11
N ASP A 7 14.69 -18.22 -14.74
CA ASP A 7 13.26 -18.29 -14.44
C ASP A 7 12.91 -17.59 -13.11
N ALA A 8 13.73 -17.81 -12.07
CA ALA A 8 13.57 -17.15 -10.77
C ALA A 8 13.64 -15.62 -10.87
N ARG A 9 14.54 -15.08 -11.71
CA ARG A 9 14.66 -13.63 -11.96
C ARG A 9 13.44 -13.09 -12.69
N HIS A 10 12.88 -13.86 -13.63
CA HIS A 10 11.72 -13.44 -14.39
C HIS A 10 10.43 -13.45 -13.54
N LEU A 11 10.26 -14.47 -12.69
CA LEU A 11 9.16 -14.54 -11.72
C LEU A 11 9.25 -13.44 -10.65
N ALA A 12 10.45 -13.13 -10.15
CA ALA A 12 10.67 -12.04 -9.21
C ALA A 12 10.31 -10.67 -9.82
N ARG A 13 10.70 -10.41 -11.07
CA ARG A 13 10.33 -9.17 -11.79
C ARG A 13 8.81 -9.02 -11.95
N ARG A 14 8.09 -10.09 -12.34
CA ARG A 14 6.62 -10.06 -12.47
C ARG A 14 5.92 -9.81 -11.13
N ARG A 15 6.40 -10.43 -10.05
CA ARG A 15 5.86 -10.22 -8.69
C ARG A 15 6.06 -8.79 -8.21
N ASN A 16 7.25 -8.22 -8.45
CA ASN A 16 7.55 -6.84 -8.09
C ASN A 16 6.70 -5.83 -8.86
N GLY A 17 6.50 -6.04 -10.17
CA GLY A 17 5.59 -5.20 -10.96
C GLY A 17 4.15 -5.18 -10.42
N ARG A 18 3.64 -6.34 -9.96
CA ARG A 18 2.31 -6.41 -9.32
C ARG A 18 2.25 -5.65 -8.00
N VAL A 19 3.34 -5.64 -7.22
CA VAL A 19 3.43 -4.88 -5.97
C VAL A 19 3.46 -3.37 -6.25
N GLU A 20 4.18 -2.92 -7.28
CA GLU A 20 4.22 -1.51 -7.65
C GLU A 20 2.87 -1.00 -8.17
N THR A 21 2.15 -1.78 -8.99
CA THR A 21 0.80 -1.42 -9.42
C THR A 21 -0.16 -1.30 -8.24
N ARG A 22 -0.08 -2.23 -7.27
CA ARG A 22 -0.87 -2.17 -6.03
C ARG A 22 -0.53 -0.93 -5.19
N ARG A 23 0.76 -0.61 -5.05
CA ARG A 23 1.21 0.61 -4.34
C ARG A 23 0.62 1.87 -4.97
N ARG A 24 0.71 1.98 -6.30
CA ARG A 24 0.16 3.12 -7.03
C ARG A 24 -1.34 3.24 -6.82
N TYR A 25 -2.07 2.13 -6.95
CA TYR A 25 -3.52 2.11 -6.68
C TYR A 25 -3.85 2.58 -5.26
N VAL A 26 -3.15 2.06 -4.24
CA VAL A 26 -3.37 2.46 -2.84
C VAL A 26 -3.13 3.95 -2.64
N LEU A 27 -2.09 4.53 -3.24
CA LEU A 27 -1.82 5.97 -3.12
C LEU A 27 -2.89 6.84 -3.75
N GLU A 28 -3.41 6.44 -4.90
CA GLU A 28 -4.51 7.13 -5.59
C GLU A 28 -5.81 7.01 -4.77
N ALA A 29 -6.13 5.80 -4.28
CA ALA A 29 -7.31 5.56 -3.44
C ALA A 29 -7.26 6.34 -2.11
N LEU A 30 -6.06 6.49 -1.54
CA LEU A 30 -5.80 7.24 -0.31
C LEU A 30 -5.69 8.76 -0.51
N ALA A 31 -6.01 9.28 -1.70
CA ALA A 31 -6.29 10.71 -1.87
C ALA A 31 -7.43 11.19 -0.96
N ARG A 32 -8.30 10.27 -0.51
CA ARG A 32 -9.26 10.48 0.59
C ARG A 32 -9.00 9.42 1.68
N PRO A 33 -9.30 9.69 2.96
CA PRO A 33 -9.21 8.68 4.00
C PRO A 33 -10.08 7.46 3.66
N ARG A 34 -9.50 6.26 3.72
CA ARG A 34 -10.19 4.99 3.40
C ARG A 34 -9.92 3.94 4.46
N THR A 35 -10.85 3.02 4.61
CA THR A 35 -10.69 1.88 5.50
C THR A 35 -9.82 0.80 4.87
N GLN A 36 -9.20 -0.03 5.72
CA GLN A 36 -8.49 -1.23 5.25
C GLN A 36 -9.39 -2.17 4.43
N ALA A 37 -10.67 -2.29 4.80
CA ALA A 37 -11.63 -3.16 4.13
C ALA A 37 -11.93 -2.69 2.69
N GLU A 38 -12.09 -1.38 2.48
CA GLU A 38 -12.27 -0.83 1.13
C GLU A 38 -11.06 -1.09 0.23
N LEU A 39 -9.85 -0.88 0.76
CA LEU A 39 -8.61 -1.13 -0.01
C LEU A 39 -8.43 -2.62 -0.32
N ARG A 40 -8.80 -3.49 0.62
CA ARG A 40 -8.80 -4.94 0.44
C ARG A 40 -9.70 -5.37 -0.70
N ASP A 41 -10.95 -4.90 -0.64
CA ASP A 41 -12.01 -5.25 -1.57
C ASP A 41 -11.65 -4.81 -3.00
N ALA A 42 -11.22 -3.56 -3.14
CA ALA A 42 -10.83 -3.01 -4.43
C ALA A 42 -9.59 -3.67 -5.06
N LEU A 43 -8.68 -4.22 -4.26
CA LEU A 43 -7.49 -4.95 -4.75
C LEU A 43 -7.70 -6.47 -4.86
N GLY A 44 -8.83 -6.99 -4.40
CA GLY A 44 -9.09 -8.43 -4.28
C GLY A 44 -8.02 -9.16 -3.45
N MET A 45 -7.51 -8.51 -2.39
CA MET A 45 -6.42 -9.04 -1.56
C MET A 45 -6.94 -9.70 -0.27
N SER A 46 -6.16 -10.60 0.30
CA SER A 46 -6.42 -11.11 1.65
C SER A 46 -6.15 -10.04 2.71
N ASN A 47 -6.82 -10.14 3.87
CA ASN A 47 -6.63 -9.22 5.01
C ASN A 47 -5.15 -9.05 5.40
N SER A 48 -4.39 -10.14 5.50
CA SER A 48 -2.96 -10.10 5.83
C SER A 48 -2.12 -9.44 4.73
N GLY A 49 -2.50 -9.62 3.46
CA GLY A 49 -1.80 -9.07 2.31
C GLY A 49 -1.94 -7.55 2.22
N ILE A 50 -3.15 -7.02 2.41
CA ILE A 50 -3.37 -5.57 2.45
C ILE A 50 -2.69 -4.94 3.67
N LEU A 51 -2.77 -5.58 4.85
CA LEU A 51 -2.12 -5.07 6.06
C LEU A 51 -0.60 -5.01 5.88
N HIS A 52 0.00 -6.05 5.31
CA HIS A 52 1.44 -6.07 5.05
C HIS A 52 1.85 -4.99 4.03
N LEU A 53 1.04 -4.77 2.99
CA LEU A 53 1.27 -3.71 2.02
C LEU A 53 1.22 -2.32 2.68
N LEU A 54 0.19 -2.06 3.49
CA LEU A 54 0.01 -0.79 4.20
C LEU A 54 1.13 -0.54 5.20
N ARG A 55 1.54 -1.54 5.99
CA ARG A 55 2.71 -1.45 6.89
C ARG A 55 4.01 -1.14 6.15
N ARG A 56 4.20 -1.73 4.97
CA ARG A 56 5.38 -1.44 4.14
C ARG A 56 5.35 0.00 3.63
N MET A 57 4.20 0.46 3.14
CA MET A 57 4.03 1.85 2.67
C MET A 57 4.11 2.88 3.80
N GLU A 58 3.68 2.52 5.01
CA GLU A 58 3.84 3.31 6.23
C GLU A 58 5.33 3.47 6.58
N ARG A 59 6.10 2.37 6.51
CA ARG A 59 7.57 2.43 6.66
C ARG A 59 8.25 3.26 5.58
N ASP A 60 7.76 3.20 4.34
CA ASP A 60 8.23 4.05 3.24
C ASP A 60 7.77 5.52 3.38
N GLY A 61 6.98 5.85 4.42
CA GLY A 61 6.51 7.22 4.69
C GLY A 61 5.43 7.72 3.71
N LEU A 62 4.78 6.81 2.98
CA LEU A 62 3.82 7.15 1.91
C LEU A 62 2.37 7.22 2.41
N VAL A 63 2.05 6.49 3.46
CA VAL A 63 0.71 6.41 4.07
C VAL A 63 0.85 6.45 5.57
N ARG A 64 -0.20 6.85 6.28
CA ARG A 64 -0.24 6.79 7.74
C ARG A 64 -1.60 6.32 8.23
N PRO A 65 -1.67 5.67 9.41
CA PRO A 65 -2.93 5.47 10.08
C PRO A 65 -3.48 6.81 10.55
N ALA A 66 -4.69 7.16 10.11
CA ALA A 66 -5.37 8.40 10.47
C ALA A 66 -6.07 8.25 11.82
N GLU A 67 -6.90 7.22 11.94
CA GLU A 67 -7.77 6.98 13.08
C GLU A 67 -8.09 5.49 13.23
N ARG A 68 -8.46 5.09 14.45
CA ARG A 68 -9.01 3.76 14.72
C ARG A 68 -10.40 3.89 15.34
N ILE A 69 -11.42 3.46 14.60
CA ILE A 69 -12.80 3.38 15.08
C ILE A 69 -13.10 1.93 15.42
N CYS A 70 -13.31 1.63 16.71
CA CYS A 70 -13.46 0.27 17.23
C CYS A 70 -12.30 -0.65 16.79
N CYS A 71 -12.56 -1.53 15.82
CA CYS A 71 -11.61 -2.48 15.22
C CYS A 71 -11.15 -2.08 13.79
N THR A 72 -11.72 -1.01 13.22
CA THR A 72 -11.42 -0.56 11.86
C THR A 72 -10.37 0.54 11.89
N ARG A 73 -9.28 0.33 11.17
CA ARG A 73 -8.23 1.34 10.98
C ARG A 73 -8.48 2.10 9.68
N ILE A 74 -8.54 3.42 9.80
CA ILE A 74 -8.60 4.35 8.67
C ILE A 74 -7.17 4.71 8.30
N TRP A 75 -6.89 4.67 7.01
CA TRP A 75 -5.61 5.02 6.42
C TRP A 75 -5.78 6.27 5.58
N GLU A 76 -4.75 7.09 5.55
CA GLU A 76 -4.67 8.27 4.69
C GLU A 76 -3.30 8.31 4.01
N ARG A 77 -3.23 9.03 2.89
CA ARG A 77 -1.95 9.32 2.24
C ARG A 77 -1.14 10.25 3.14
N ALA A 78 0.14 9.94 3.32
CA ALA A 78 1.06 10.86 3.96
C ALA A 78 1.34 12.02 3.00
N THR A 79 0.45 12.99 2.95
CA THR A 79 0.84 14.32 2.51
C THR A 79 1.79 14.83 3.58
N LYS A 80 2.94 15.40 3.17
CA LYS A 80 3.71 16.24 4.10
C LYS A 80 2.68 17.14 4.77
N PRO A 81 2.66 17.29 6.11
CA PRO A 81 1.82 18.30 6.71
C PRO A 81 2.11 19.56 5.92
N ALA A 82 1.08 20.14 5.31
CA ALA A 82 1.18 21.51 4.86
C ALA A 82 1.52 22.28 6.14
N THR A 83 2.82 22.49 6.36
CA THR A 83 3.32 23.44 7.35
C THR A 83 2.46 24.68 7.17
N GLY A 84 1.77 25.04 8.25
CA GLY A 84 0.54 25.81 8.19
C GLY A 84 0.65 27.05 7.32
N ARG A 85 -0.35 27.23 6.45
CA ARG A 85 -0.76 28.60 6.13
C ARG A 85 -1.49 29.13 7.35
N ARG A 86 -0.75 29.83 8.19
CA ARG A 86 -1.28 30.81 9.13
C ARG A 86 -0.50 32.09 8.86
N SER A 87 -1.10 32.99 8.10
CA SER A 87 -0.98 34.46 8.18
C SER A 87 -2.05 35.03 7.27
#